data_AF-A0A1F5IQU1-F1
#
_entry.id   AF-A0A1F5IQU1-F1
#
_cell.length_a   1.000
_cell.length_b   1.000
_cell.length_c   1.000
_cell.angle_alpha   90.00
_cell.angle_beta   90.00
_cell.angle_gamma   90.00
#
_symmetry.space_group_name_H-M   'P 1'
#
loop_
_entity.id
_entity.type
_entity.pdbx_description
1 polymer ?
#
loop_
_entity_poly.entity_id
_entity_poly.type
_entity_poly.pdbx_seq_one_letter_code
_entity_poly.pdbx_strand_id
1 'polypeptide(L)'
;MERPQKLYNYLIPLIIYILLISLIFLMKYLISWSLAATVSAFLMLSVPFILKTDMRDLGWDPRGVLTGIAVTIIILLIYIAVLAGYGLYAGKSLTFNKLSYSFILIQLLLVALPEEVFFRGYLQQKLGNTVKGVIAVSLLFALAHFVTLCLGGGHGLSVCSQAVLTFFPSLVMGYLYMSTGTLWASIIFHFLANIVHISAGFS
;
A
#
# COMPACT_ATOMS: atom_id res chain seq x y z
N MET A 1 2.66 18.29 -32.47
CA MET A 1 1.93 19.00 -31.39
C MET A 1 1.17 18.00 -30.50
N GLU A 2 1.85 17.01 -29.89
CA GLU A 2 1.22 15.93 -29.09
C GLU A 2 1.24 16.16 -27.56
N ARG A 3 1.89 17.23 -27.07
CA ARG A 3 2.06 17.50 -25.63
C ARG A 3 0.76 17.70 -24.83
N PRO A 4 -0.30 18.37 -25.32
CA PRO A 4 -1.45 18.68 -24.46
C PRO A 4 -2.23 17.42 -24.08
N GLN A 5 -2.43 16.48 -25.00
CA GLN A 5 -3.20 15.25 -24.71
C GLN A 5 -2.53 14.37 -23.65
N LYS A 6 -1.20 14.20 -23.71
CA LYS A 6 -0.45 13.43 -22.69
C LYS A 6 -0.50 14.07 -21.31
N LEU A 7 -0.50 15.41 -21.22
CA LEU A 7 -0.60 16.10 -19.93
C LEU A 7 -1.99 15.90 -19.30
N TYR A 8 -3.06 16.01 -20.09
CA TYR A 8 -4.43 15.71 -19.65
C TYR A 8 -4.59 14.28 -19.14
N ASN A 9 -3.91 13.32 -19.76
CA ASN A 9 -3.97 11.90 -19.36
C ASN A 9 -3.41 11.63 -17.95
N TYR A 10 -2.49 12.46 -17.45
CA TYR A 10 -1.95 12.34 -16.08
C TYR A 10 -2.69 13.20 -15.06
N LEU A 11 -3.33 14.29 -15.49
CA LEU A 11 -4.04 15.20 -14.60
C LEU A 11 -5.25 14.56 -13.93
N ILE A 12 -6.07 13.80 -14.67
CA ILE A 12 -7.28 13.17 -14.11
C ILE A 12 -6.94 12.17 -12.98
N PRO A 13 -6.01 11.21 -13.16
CA PRO A 13 -5.60 10.31 -12.07
C PRO A 13 -5.12 11.05 -10.81
N LEU A 14 -4.34 12.13 -10.99
CA LEU A 14 -3.83 12.93 -9.88
C LEU A 14 -4.93 13.72 -9.16
N ILE A 15 -5.91 14.26 -9.88
CA ILE A 15 -7.07 14.94 -9.27
C ILE A 15 -7.88 13.94 -8.45
N ILE A 16 -8.16 12.74 -8.99
CA ILE A 16 -8.87 11.68 -8.27
C ILE A 16 -8.10 11.27 -7.01
N TYR A 17 -6.77 11.11 -7.11
CA TYR A 17 -5.92 10.86 -5.96
C TYR A 17 -6.04 11.96 -4.89
N ILE A 18 -5.90 13.23 -5.27
CA ILE A 18 -6.00 14.36 -4.33
C ILE A 18 -7.37 14.38 -3.64
N LEU A 19 -8.46 14.25 -4.40
CA LEU A 19 -9.81 14.24 -3.85
C LEU A 19 -10.02 13.07 -2.88
N LEU A 20 -9.60 11.87 -3.26
CA LEU A 20 -9.72 10.68 -2.44
C LEU A 20 -8.94 10.82 -1.12
N ILE A 21 -7.65 11.18 -1.19
CA ILE A 21 -6.82 11.33 0.01
C ILE A 21 -7.33 12.46 0.91
N SER A 22 -7.81 13.56 0.33
CA SER A 22 -8.39 14.68 1.10
C SER A 22 -9.66 14.24 1.82
N LEU A 23 -10.52 13.46 1.16
CA LEU A 23 -11.72 12.90 1.78
C LEU A 23 -11.37 11.93 2.90
N ILE A 24 -10.42 11.01 2.68
CA ILE A 24 -9.95 10.07 3.72
C ILE A 24 -9.38 10.82 4.92
N PHE A 25 -8.58 11.86 4.67
CA PHE A 25 -8.03 12.72 5.71
C PHE A 25 -9.15 13.40 6.52
N LEU A 26 -10.13 14.02 5.86
CA LEU A 26 -11.26 14.67 6.53
C LEU A 26 -12.11 13.69 7.35
N MET A 27 -12.38 12.49 6.83
CA MET A 27 -13.17 11.47 7.54
C MET A 27 -12.60 11.12 8.91
N LYS A 28 -11.28 11.17 9.10
CA LYS A 28 -10.64 10.91 10.40
C LYS A 28 -11.08 11.85 11.51
N TYR A 29 -11.54 13.06 11.17
CA TYR A 29 -12.01 14.06 12.13
C TYR A 29 -13.53 14.06 12.30
N LEU A 30 -14.26 13.36 11.43
CA LEU A 30 -15.72 13.41 11.38
C LEU A 30 -16.37 12.13 11.90
N ILE A 31 -15.71 10.97 11.75
CA ILE A 31 -16.26 9.66 12.08
C ILE A 31 -15.23 8.79 12.83
N SER A 32 -15.70 7.66 13.39
CA SER A 32 -14.82 6.73 14.09
C SER A 32 -13.77 6.12 13.15
N TRP A 33 -12.61 5.76 13.71
CA TRP A 33 -11.51 5.18 12.94
C TRP A 33 -11.91 3.91 12.18
N SER A 34 -12.70 3.03 12.81
CA SER A 34 -13.16 1.78 12.17
C SER A 34 -14.07 2.04 10.97
N LEU A 35 -14.97 3.01 11.09
CA LEU A 35 -15.84 3.41 10.00
C LEU A 35 -15.04 4.10 8.90
N ALA A 36 -14.11 5.00 9.26
CA ALA A 36 -13.24 5.69 8.31
C ALA A 36 -12.40 4.69 7.50
N ALA A 37 -11.79 3.69 8.13
CA ALA A 37 -11.02 2.66 7.44
C ALA A 37 -11.89 1.85 6.47
N THR A 38 -13.07 1.42 6.92
CA THR A 38 -14.02 0.67 6.10
C THR A 38 -14.48 1.47 4.89
N VAL A 39 -14.91 2.73 5.09
CA VAL A 39 -15.34 3.61 4.00
C VAL A 39 -14.19 3.89 3.03
N SER A 40 -12.97 4.11 3.54
CA SER A 40 -11.78 4.32 2.70
C SER A 40 -11.49 3.13 1.80
N ALA A 41 -11.60 1.91 2.33
CA ALA A 41 -11.46 0.67 1.55
C ALA A 41 -12.46 0.60 0.40
N PHE A 42 -13.74 0.86 0.67
CA PHE A 42 -14.77 0.85 -0.37
C PHE A 42 -14.59 1.97 -1.40
N LEU A 43 -14.18 3.17 -0.96
CA LEU A 43 -13.88 4.27 -1.87
C LEU A 43 -12.73 3.88 -2.82
N MET A 44 -11.61 3.39 -2.28
CA MET A 44 -10.46 2.92 -3.07
C MET A 44 -10.83 1.81 -4.06
N LEU A 45 -11.58 0.80 -3.60
CA LEU A 45 -12.06 -0.29 -4.46
C LEU A 45 -12.97 0.24 -5.57
N SER A 46 -13.86 1.19 -5.27
CA SER A 46 -14.88 1.66 -6.21
C SER A 46 -14.31 2.50 -7.36
N VAL A 47 -13.19 3.20 -7.15
CA VAL A 47 -12.63 4.15 -8.14
C VAL A 47 -12.37 3.51 -9.50
N PRO A 48 -11.62 2.39 -9.62
CA PRO A 48 -11.39 1.77 -10.92
C PRO A 48 -12.68 1.36 -11.65
N PHE A 49 -13.70 0.89 -10.92
CA PHE A 49 -14.98 0.46 -11.52
C PHE A 49 -15.82 1.65 -11.99
N ILE A 50 -15.92 2.71 -11.18
CA ILE A 50 -16.63 3.95 -11.54
C ILE A 50 -16.01 4.57 -12.79
N LEU A 51 -14.68 4.58 -12.85
CA LEU A 51 -13.91 5.12 -13.96
C LEU A 51 -13.70 4.14 -15.11
N LYS A 52 -14.34 2.96 -15.06
CA LYS A 52 -14.30 1.92 -16.10
C LYS A 52 -12.86 1.56 -16.53
N THR A 53 -11.97 1.48 -15.56
CA THR A 53 -10.60 1.02 -15.76
C THR A 53 -10.60 -0.49 -16.00
N ASP A 54 -9.68 -0.97 -16.84
CA ASP A 54 -9.57 -2.40 -17.15
C ASP A 54 -8.98 -3.15 -15.96
N MET A 55 -9.82 -3.93 -15.27
CA MET A 55 -9.49 -4.67 -14.05
C MET A 55 -9.26 -6.17 -14.30
N ARG A 56 -8.85 -6.57 -15.52
CA ARG A 56 -8.53 -7.98 -15.81
C ARG A 56 -7.35 -8.49 -14.98
N ASP A 57 -6.46 -7.61 -14.56
CA ASP A 57 -5.32 -7.87 -13.68
C ASP A 57 -5.71 -8.28 -12.25
N LEU A 58 -6.96 -8.02 -11.83
CA LEU A 58 -7.56 -8.51 -10.58
C LEU A 58 -8.11 -9.94 -10.72
N GLY A 59 -8.24 -10.45 -11.93
CA GLY A 59 -8.64 -11.83 -12.19
C GLY A 59 -7.76 -12.81 -11.41
N TRP A 60 -8.36 -13.91 -10.93
CA TRP A 60 -7.65 -14.92 -10.14
C TRP A 60 -6.39 -15.41 -10.86
N ASP A 61 -5.23 -15.23 -10.21
CA ASP A 61 -3.94 -15.72 -10.72
C ASP A 61 -3.11 -16.40 -9.62
N PRO A 62 -3.08 -17.75 -9.57
CA PRO A 62 -2.31 -18.47 -8.58
C PRO A 62 -0.80 -18.29 -8.76
N ARG A 63 -0.31 -18.00 -9.98
CA ARG A 63 1.12 -17.77 -10.22
C ARG A 63 1.55 -16.43 -9.62
N GLY A 64 0.72 -15.40 -9.76
CA GLY A 64 0.85 -14.13 -9.05
C GLY A 64 0.92 -14.32 -7.54
N VAL A 65 -0.01 -15.09 -6.96
CA VAL A 65 -0.02 -15.40 -5.52
C VAL A 65 1.29 -16.06 -5.09
N LEU A 66 1.74 -17.11 -5.79
CA LEU A 66 2.99 -17.80 -5.47
C LEU A 66 4.21 -16.88 -5.58
N THR A 67 4.25 -16.03 -6.61
CA THR A 67 5.32 -15.03 -6.79
C THR A 67 5.33 -14.02 -5.66
N GLY A 68 4.16 -13.52 -5.26
CA GLY A 68 3.99 -12.64 -4.10
C GLY A 68 4.52 -13.29 -2.83
N ILE A 69 4.15 -14.55 -2.55
CA ILE A 69 4.66 -15.30 -1.38
C ILE A 69 6.18 -15.43 -1.43
N ALA A 70 6.75 -15.85 -2.56
CA ALA A 70 8.18 -16.07 -2.71
C ALA A 70 8.99 -14.78 -2.47
N VAL A 71 8.59 -13.67 -3.10
CA VAL A 71 9.24 -12.36 -2.89
C VAL A 71 9.07 -11.88 -1.46
N THR A 72 7.90 -12.11 -0.85
CA THR A 72 7.65 -11.74 0.54
C THR A 72 8.60 -12.46 1.49
N ILE A 73 8.78 -13.78 1.33
CA ILE A 73 9.70 -14.56 2.17
C ILE A 73 11.11 -13.97 2.07
N ILE A 74 11.60 -13.69 0.86
CA ILE A 74 12.95 -13.14 0.64
C ILE A 74 13.10 -11.78 1.33
N ILE A 75 12.17 -10.85 1.10
CA ILE A 75 12.24 -9.50 1.65
C ILE A 75 12.07 -9.50 3.18
N LEU A 76 11.15 -10.31 3.71
CA LEU A 76 10.89 -10.37 5.14
C LEU A 76 11.99 -11.08 5.92
N LEU A 77 12.70 -12.04 5.34
CA LEU A 77 13.90 -12.61 5.96
C LEU A 77 14.96 -11.54 6.20
N ILE A 78 15.19 -10.68 5.20
CA ILE A 78 16.13 -9.54 5.34
C ILE A 78 15.63 -8.57 6.41
N TYR A 79 14.34 -8.20 6.37
CA TYR A 79 13.75 -7.30 7.34
C TYR A 79 13.85 -7.82 8.79
N ILE A 80 13.50 -9.09 9.01
CA ILE A 80 13.58 -9.74 10.32
C ILE A 80 15.03 -9.81 10.79
N ALA A 81 15.99 -10.12 9.90
CA ALA A 81 17.41 -10.13 10.26
C ALA A 81 17.91 -8.75 10.69
N VAL A 82 17.49 -7.68 10.00
CA VAL A 82 17.80 -6.30 10.39
C VAL A 82 17.20 -5.96 11.75
N LEU A 83 15.93 -6.30 12.00
CA LEU A 83 15.29 -6.08 13.29
C LEU A 83 15.98 -6.86 14.41
N ALA A 84 16.32 -8.12 14.18
CA ALA A 84 17.02 -8.95 15.15
C ALA A 84 18.41 -8.38 15.47
N GLY A 85 19.17 -7.96 14.45
CA GLY A 85 20.47 -7.31 14.64
C GLY A 85 20.38 -6.01 15.43
N TYR A 86 19.37 -5.17 15.14
CA TYR A 86 19.09 -3.99 15.94
C TYR A 86 18.70 -4.32 17.38
N GLY A 87 17.87 -5.35 17.58
CA GLY A 87 17.49 -5.84 18.91
C GLY A 87 18.73 -6.22 19.72
N LEU A 88 19.62 -7.05 19.15
CA LEU A 88 20.88 -7.44 19.79
C LEU A 88 21.75 -6.23 20.15
N TYR A 89 21.89 -5.27 19.23
CA TYR A 89 22.62 -4.02 19.49
C TYR A 89 22.01 -3.19 20.62
N ALA A 90 20.68 -3.13 20.68
CA ALA A 90 19.94 -2.39 21.70
C ALA A 90 19.75 -3.16 23.02
N GLY A 91 20.27 -4.39 23.13
CA GLY A 91 20.07 -5.25 24.30
C GLY A 91 18.63 -5.73 24.49
N LYS A 92 17.84 -5.82 23.40
CA LYS A 92 16.44 -6.25 23.39
C LYS A 92 16.25 -7.52 22.55
N SER A 93 15.23 -8.30 22.89
CA SER A 93 14.85 -9.48 22.10
C SER A 93 13.74 -9.12 21.12
N LEU A 94 13.88 -9.56 19.87
CA LEU A 94 12.81 -9.46 18.88
C LEU A 94 11.66 -10.41 19.28
N THR A 95 10.46 -9.87 19.37
CA THR A 95 9.24 -10.61 19.72
C THR A 95 8.16 -10.42 18.67
N PHE A 96 7.21 -11.36 18.64
CA PHE A 96 6.06 -11.31 17.74
C PHE A 96 4.77 -11.44 18.53
N ASN A 97 3.91 -10.43 18.42
CA ASN A 97 2.61 -10.40 19.05
C ASN A 97 1.62 -11.26 18.26
N LYS A 98 0.76 -11.99 18.99
CA LYS A 98 -0.35 -12.73 18.36
C LYS A 98 -1.39 -11.73 17.85
N LEU A 99 -1.78 -11.89 16.58
CA LEU A 99 -2.86 -11.15 15.95
C LEU A 99 -4.13 -11.99 15.93
N SER A 100 -5.30 -11.35 16.08
CA SER A 100 -6.58 -12.06 15.95
C SER A 100 -6.87 -12.40 14.48
N TYR A 101 -7.60 -13.49 14.25
CA TYR A 101 -8.02 -13.87 12.89
C TYR A 101 -8.83 -12.77 12.19
N SER A 102 -9.70 -12.07 12.93
CA SER A 102 -10.47 -10.95 12.39
C SER A 102 -9.58 -9.81 11.92
N PHE A 103 -8.53 -9.49 12.68
CA PHE A 103 -7.57 -8.46 12.30
C PHE A 103 -6.79 -8.86 11.04
N ILE A 104 -6.36 -10.12 10.94
CA ILE A 104 -5.68 -10.65 9.75
C ILE A 104 -6.58 -10.50 8.51
N LEU A 105 -7.86 -10.85 8.60
CA LEU A 105 -8.81 -10.70 7.49
C LEU A 105 -9.02 -9.23 7.11
N ILE A 106 -9.09 -8.32 8.09
CA ILE A 106 -9.16 -6.88 7.83
C ILE A 106 -7.94 -6.39 7.05
N GLN A 107 -6.73 -6.85 7.41
CA GLN A 107 -5.51 -6.45 6.70
C GLN A 107 -5.51 -6.92 5.24
N LEU A 108 -6.09 -8.07 4.93
CA LEU A 108 -6.21 -8.52 3.55
C LEU A 108 -7.30 -7.76 2.80
N LEU A 109 -8.52 -7.73 3.34
CA LEU A 109 -9.73 -7.33 2.61
C LEU A 109 -9.98 -5.82 2.63
N LEU A 110 -9.59 -5.12 3.69
CA LEU A 110 -9.86 -3.70 3.89
C LEU A 110 -8.61 -2.81 3.82
N VAL A 111 -7.41 -3.40 3.72
CA VAL A 111 -6.16 -2.65 3.59
C VAL A 111 -5.45 -3.02 2.30
N ALA A 112 -4.83 -4.20 2.24
CA ALA A 112 -3.98 -4.60 1.12
C ALA A 112 -4.74 -4.63 -0.23
N LEU A 113 -5.91 -5.29 -0.27
CA LEU A 113 -6.69 -5.41 -1.50
C LEU A 113 -7.16 -4.04 -2.04
N PRO A 114 -7.86 -3.19 -1.27
CA PRO A 114 -8.26 -1.86 -1.73
C PRO A 114 -7.10 -0.97 -2.17
N GLU A 115 -6.02 -0.95 -1.38
CA GLU A 115 -4.88 -0.09 -1.66
C GLU A 115 -4.18 -0.51 -2.95
N GLU A 116 -3.90 -1.81 -3.15
CA GLU A 116 -3.25 -2.25 -4.39
C GLU A 116 -4.16 -2.10 -5.62
N VAL A 117 -5.47 -2.30 -5.47
CA VAL A 117 -6.45 -2.03 -6.53
C VAL A 117 -6.43 -0.55 -6.94
N PHE A 118 -6.38 0.38 -5.99
CA PHE A 118 -6.34 1.80 -6.29
C PHE A 118 -4.96 2.28 -6.78
N PHE A 119 -3.88 1.96 -6.07
CA PHE A 119 -2.55 2.45 -6.40
C PHE A 119 -1.95 1.75 -7.62
N ARG A 120 -2.12 0.43 -7.79
CA ARG A 120 -1.56 -0.28 -8.96
C ARG A 120 -2.57 -0.40 -10.07
N GLY A 121 -3.74 -0.97 -9.76
CA GLY A 121 -4.81 -1.23 -10.71
C GLY A 121 -5.47 0.02 -11.27
N TYR A 122 -5.25 1.20 -10.67
CA TYR A 122 -5.69 2.47 -11.25
C TYR A 122 -4.54 3.45 -11.45
N LEU A 123 -3.87 3.93 -10.39
CA LEU A 123 -2.87 4.99 -10.55
C LEU A 123 -1.66 4.55 -11.39
N GLN A 124 -1.05 3.39 -11.11
CA GLN A 124 0.11 2.92 -11.88
C GLN A 124 -0.26 2.56 -13.31
N GLN A 125 -1.43 1.97 -13.54
CA GLN A 125 -1.91 1.71 -14.89
C GLN A 125 -2.09 3.00 -15.70
N LYS A 126 -2.62 4.08 -15.10
CA LYS A 126 -2.85 5.37 -15.78
C LYS A 126 -1.59 6.22 -15.91
N LEU A 127 -0.73 6.24 -14.89
CA LEU A 127 0.55 6.98 -14.90
C LEU A 127 1.64 6.24 -15.70
N GLY A 128 1.45 4.94 -15.93
CA GLY A 128 2.25 4.09 -16.80
C GLY A 128 2.90 2.94 -16.04
N ASN A 129 2.74 1.71 -16.53
CA ASN A 129 3.34 0.52 -15.94
C ASN A 129 4.82 0.37 -16.33
N THR A 130 5.63 1.34 -15.93
CA THR A 130 7.08 1.43 -16.19
C THR A 130 7.81 1.72 -14.88
N VAL A 131 9.14 1.57 -14.84
CA VAL A 131 9.95 1.91 -13.66
C VAL A 131 9.67 3.33 -13.16
N LYS A 132 9.51 4.30 -14.07
CA LYS A 132 9.18 5.69 -13.69
C LYS A 132 7.80 5.81 -13.05
N GLY A 133 6.81 5.08 -13.57
CA GLY A 133 5.47 5.04 -13.00
C GLY A 133 5.42 4.33 -11.64
N VAL A 134 6.19 3.25 -11.48
CA VAL A 134 6.39 2.57 -10.18
C VAL A 134 6.93 3.56 -9.15
N ILE A 135 7.99 4.30 -9.48
CA ILE A 135 8.57 5.31 -8.57
C ILE A 135 7.55 6.41 -8.26
N ALA A 136 6.87 6.95 -9.28
CA ALA A 136 5.89 8.02 -9.11
C ALA A 136 4.73 7.60 -8.20
N VAL A 137 4.14 6.43 -8.42
CA VAL A 137 3.05 5.92 -7.59
C VAL A 137 3.55 5.55 -6.19
N SER A 138 4.78 5.07 -6.05
CA SER A 138 5.36 4.80 -4.72
C SER A 138 5.54 6.08 -3.90
N LEU A 139 5.92 7.19 -4.54
CA LEU A 139 5.94 8.51 -3.89
C LEU A 139 4.54 8.97 -3.48
N LEU A 140 3.54 8.79 -4.36
CA LEU A 140 2.14 9.09 -4.01
C LEU A 140 1.63 8.21 -2.87
N PHE A 141 2.01 6.93 -2.84
CA PHE A 141 1.65 6.01 -1.76
C PHE A 141 2.21 6.49 -0.40
N ALA A 142 3.50 6.84 -0.37
CA ALA A 142 4.13 7.40 0.83
C ALA A 142 3.53 8.75 1.23
N LEU A 143 3.21 9.61 0.26
CA LEU A 143 2.55 10.89 0.52
C LEU A 143 1.14 10.70 1.10
N ALA A 144 0.36 9.76 0.59
CA ALA A 144 -0.97 9.43 1.13
C ALA A 144 -0.87 8.97 2.58
N HIS A 145 0.10 8.11 2.90
CA HIS A 145 0.37 7.68 4.27
C HIS A 145 0.83 8.84 5.14
N PHE A 146 1.67 9.74 4.63
CA PHE A 146 2.12 10.90 5.39
C PHE A 146 0.95 11.84 5.72
N VAL A 147 0.12 12.18 4.73
CA VAL A 147 -1.07 13.02 4.95
C VAL A 147 -2.04 12.35 5.91
N THR A 148 -2.37 11.08 5.71
CA THR A 148 -3.41 10.42 6.50
C THR A 148 -2.93 9.99 7.88
N LEU A 149 -1.67 9.57 8.07
CA LEU A 149 -1.15 9.10 9.36
C LEU A 149 -0.45 10.21 10.15
N CYS A 150 0.53 10.89 9.56
CA CYS A 150 1.33 11.90 10.25
C CYS A 150 0.54 13.18 10.49
N LEU A 151 -0.08 13.74 9.43
CA LEU A 151 -0.88 14.95 9.56
C LEU A 151 -2.26 14.67 10.16
N GLY A 152 -2.78 13.45 9.97
CA GLY A 152 -4.11 13.01 10.45
C GLY A 152 -4.17 12.63 11.93
N GLY A 153 -3.29 13.16 12.76
CA GLY A 153 -3.28 13.00 14.23
C GLY A 153 -2.08 12.24 14.82
N GLY A 154 -1.28 11.56 14.01
CA GLY A 154 -0.10 10.81 14.45
C GLY A 154 1.19 11.61 14.45
N HIS A 155 1.20 12.86 14.95
CA HIS A 155 2.30 13.84 14.80
C HIS A 155 3.69 13.44 15.37
N GLY A 156 3.86 12.23 15.88
CA GLY A 156 5.14 11.73 16.38
C GLY A 156 6.13 11.42 15.25
N LEU A 157 7.41 11.70 15.49
CA LEU A 157 8.49 11.43 14.54
C LEU A 157 8.50 9.96 14.07
N SER A 158 8.19 9.01 14.96
CA SER A 158 8.07 7.59 14.63
C SER A 158 7.00 7.33 13.56
N VAL A 159 5.76 7.78 13.79
CA VAL A 159 4.63 7.58 12.87
C VAL A 159 4.89 8.28 11.53
N CYS A 160 5.41 9.51 11.57
CA CYS A 160 5.74 10.26 10.36
C CYS A 160 6.87 9.60 9.57
N SER A 161 7.89 9.06 10.25
CA SER A 161 8.97 8.32 9.59
C SER A 161 8.47 7.02 8.96
N GLN A 162 7.62 6.26 9.66
CA GLN A 162 6.99 5.04 9.12
C GLN A 162 6.17 5.36 7.87
N ALA A 163 5.42 6.46 7.88
CA ALA A 163 4.61 6.89 6.75
C ALA A 163 5.46 7.19 5.50
N VAL A 164 6.63 7.81 5.65
CA VAL A 164 7.56 8.05 4.53
C VAL A 164 8.23 6.75 4.08
N LEU A 165 8.59 5.88 5.02
CA LEU A 165 9.24 4.60 4.73
C LEU A 165 8.36 3.62 3.95
N THR A 166 7.03 3.82 3.91
CA THR A 166 6.15 3.01 3.05
C THR A 166 6.47 3.14 1.56
N PHE A 167 7.26 4.14 1.16
CA PHE A 167 7.85 4.24 -0.18
C PHE A 167 8.56 2.95 -0.61
N PHE A 168 9.36 2.34 0.26
CA PHE A 168 10.19 1.17 -0.08
C PHE A 168 9.38 -0.10 -0.37
N PRO A 169 8.47 -0.56 0.50
CA PRO A 169 7.61 -1.68 0.14
C PRO A 169 6.72 -1.34 -1.06
N SER A 170 6.34 -0.07 -1.24
CA SER A 170 5.56 0.36 -2.42
C SER A 170 6.31 0.18 -3.74
N LEU A 171 7.63 0.35 -3.76
CA LEU A 171 8.46 0.02 -4.92
C LEU A 171 8.39 -1.47 -5.27
N VAL A 172 8.46 -2.34 -4.25
CA VAL A 172 8.35 -3.80 -4.45
C VAL A 172 6.98 -4.16 -5.01
N MET A 173 5.91 -3.61 -4.43
CA MET A 173 4.54 -3.82 -4.88
C MET A 173 4.33 -3.33 -6.31
N GLY A 174 4.85 -2.14 -6.65
CA GLY A 174 4.77 -1.61 -8.00
C GLY A 174 5.56 -2.43 -9.01
N TYR A 175 6.75 -2.92 -8.64
CA TYR A 175 7.56 -3.79 -9.49
C TYR A 175 6.92 -5.18 -9.68
N LEU A 176 6.36 -5.77 -8.64
CA LEU A 176 5.61 -7.03 -8.72
C LEU A 176 4.46 -6.92 -9.70
N TYR A 177 3.66 -5.85 -9.62
CA TYR A 177 2.59 -5.60 -10.58
C TYR A 177 3.13 -5.39 -12.00
N MET A 178 4.20 -4.61 -12.16
CA MET A 178 4.83 -4.35 -13.46
C MET A 178 5.37 -5.62 -14.12
N SER A 179 5.93 -6.54 -13.35
CA SER A 179 6.59 -7.75 -13.84
C SER A 179 5.64 -8.93 -14.04
N THR A 180 4.59 -9.05 -13.22
CA THR A 180 3.65 -10.17 -13.29
C THR A 180 2.39 -9.86 -14.09
N GLY A 181 2.01 -8.59 -14.21
CA GLY A 181 0.76 -8.18 -14.85
C GLY A 181 -0.51 -8.50 -14.05
N THR A 182 -0.38 -8.94 -12.79
CA THR A 182 -1.50 -9.20 -11.89
C THR A 182 -1.35 -8.44 -10.57
N LEU A 183 -2.48 -8.08 -9.98
CA LEU A 183 -2.52 -7.44 -8.67
C LEU A 183 -2.25 -8.42 -7.53
N TRP A 184 -2.51 -9.73 -7.73
CA TRP A 184 -2.39 -10.73 -6.66
C TRP A 184 -0.98 -10.83 -6.08
N ALA A 185 0.06 -10.65 -6.90
CA ALA A 185 1.43 -10.63 -6.40
C ALA A 185 1.66 -9.47 -5.40
N SER A 186 1.19 -8.27 -5.74
CA SER A 186 1.32 -7.08 -4.89
C SER A 186 0.43 -7.16 -3.65
N ILE A 187 -0.83 -7.62 -3.79
CA ILE A 187 -1.79 -7.77 -2.69
C ILE A 187 -1.23 -8.72 -1.62
N ILE A 188 -0.70 -9.87 -2.04
CA ILE A 188 -0.16 -10.87 -1.09
C ILE A 188 1.10 -10.35 -0.42
N PHE A 189 1.99 -9.70 -1.17
CA PHE A 189 3.17 -9.06 -0.58
C PHE A 189 2.79 -7.99 0.45
N HIS A 190 1.89 -7.07 0.09
CA HIS A 190 1.41 -6.03 0.97
C HIS A 190 0.85 -6.62 2.26
N PHE A 191 -0.12 -7.53 2.13
CA PHE A 191 -0.80 -8.16 3.26
C PHE A 191 0.18 -8.82 4.23
N LEU A 192 1.06 -9.69 3.72
CA LEU A 192 1.99 -10.44 4.55
C LEU A 192 3.07 -9.54 5.18
N ALA A 193 3.57 -8.55 4.43
CA ALA A 193 4.52 -7.56 4.95
C ALA A 193 3.89 -6.76 6.09
N ASN A 194 2.62 -6.38 5.97
CA ASN A 194 1.92 -5.63 7.00
C ASN A 194 1.68 -6.47 8.26
N ILE A 195 1.31 -7.75 8.12
CA ILE A 195 1.16 -8.67 9.24
C ILE A 195 2.46 -8.82 10.04
N VAL A 196 3.59 -9.00 9.35
CA VAL A 196 4.90 -9.11 10.02
C VAL A 196 5.31 -7.78 10.64
N HIS A 197 5.12 -6.66 9.94
CA HIS A 197 5.43 -5.34 10.48
C HIS A 197 4.65 -5.01 11.77
N ILE A 198 3.34 -5.29 11.79
CA ILE A 198 2.46 -4.98 12.93
C ILE A 198 2.71 -5.92 14.11
N SER A 199 3.04 -7.19 13.84
CA SER A 199 3.29 -8.17 14.91
C SER A 199 4.68 -8.03 15.54
N ALA A 200 5.68 -7.56 14.80
CA ALA A 200 7.04 -7.42 15.29
C ALA A 200 7.19 -6.32 16.35
N GLY A 201 7.93 -6.63 17.43
CA GLY A 201 8.24 -5.70 18.51
C GLY A 201 9.52 -6.08 19.25
N PHE A 202 9.83 -5.36 20.33
CA PHE A 202 11.00 -5.65 21.16
C PHE A 202 10.59 -5.77 22.62
N SER A 203 11.09 -6.81 23.29
CA SER A 203 11.02 -7.00 24.75
C SER A 203 12.37 -6.75 25.39
#